data_AF-A0A3A1PAU6-F1
#
_entry.id   AF-A0A3A1PAU6-F1
#
_cell.length_a   1.000
_cell.length_b   1.000
_cell.length_c   1.000
_cell.angle_alpha   90.00
_cell.angle_beta   90.00
_cell.angle_gamma   90.00
#
_symmetry.space_group_name_H-M   'P 1'
#
loop_
_entity.id
_entity.type
_entity.pdbx_description
1 polymer ?
#
loop_
_entity_poly.entity_id
_entity_poly.type
_entity_poly.pdbx_seq_one_letter_code
_entity_poly.pdbx_strand_id
1 'polypeptide(L)'
;MLSVANPDSPFWIGNLRNREFRCLVPATSFMVWGSGTDYEGRRLRHWLAPEGEALFAFAGVWKDSEVPSFALITRPASPEVRALGAERMPLVLPGHEKAHALWLRGGWDRASALLETDPEAPLRELPTVDGD
;
A
#
# COMPACT_ATOMS: atom_id res chain seq x y z
N MET A 1 -13.29 1.99 -6.91
CA MET A 1 -12.33 2.85 -6.18
C MET A 1 -11.12 1.98 -5.85
N LEU A 2 -9.92 2.36 -6.27
CA LEU A 2 -8.73 1.48 -6.20
C LEU A 2 -7.97 1.57 -4.87
N SER A 3 -8.15 2.66 -4.11
CA SER A 3 -7.42 2.91 -2.87
C SER A 3 -8.26 3.64 -1.83
N VAL A 4 -8.03 3.37 -0.54
CA VAL A 4 -8.61 4.05 0.62
C VAL A 4 -7.54 4.92 1.29
N ALA A 5 -7.75 6.23 1.34
CA ALA A 5 -6.83 7.19 1.97
C ALA A 5 -7.27 7.66 3.35
N ASN A 6 -8.58 7.61 3.64
CA ASN A 6 -9.14 7.93 4.93
C ASN A 6 -9.85 6.70 5.50
N PRO A 7 -9.24 5.98 6.46
CA PRO A 7 -9.85 4.80 7.07
C PRO A 7 -11.10 5.12 7.91
N ASP A 8 -11.22 6.36 8.40
CA ASP A 8 -12.37 6.83 9.18
C ASP A 8 -13.54 7.28 8.30
N SER A 9 -13.39 7.20 6.97
CA SER A 9 -14.50 7.46 6.05
C SER A 9 -15.69 6.57 6.41
N PRO A 10 -16.91 7.14 6.57
CA PRO A 10 -18.12 6.37 6.83
C PRO A 10 -18.37 5.25 5.81
N PHE A 11 -17.82 5.40 4.60
CA PHE A 11 -17.90 4.39 3.54
C PHE A 11 -17.09 3.13 3.84
N TRP A 12 -15.93 3.23 4.52
CA TRP A 12 -15.00 2.11 4.74
C TRP A 12 -14.83 1.70 6.19
N ILE A 13 -15.10 2.58 7.15
CA ILE A 13 -14.84 2.32 8.57
C ILE A 13 -15.60 1.09 9.09
N GLY A 14 -16.81 0.82 8.57
CA GLY A 14 -17.56 -0.40 8.87
C GLY A 14 -16.82 -1.66 8.40
N ASN A 15 -16.33 -1.67 7.16
CA ASN A 15 -15.55 -2.76 6.59
C ASN A 15 -14.20 -2.93 7.30
N LEU A 16 -13.52 -1.85 7.62
CA LEU A 16 -12.23 -1.91 8.32
C LEU A 16 -12.37 -2.45 9.75
N ARG A 17 -13.47 -2.13 10.44
CA ARG A 17 -13.75 -2.67 11.77
C ARG A 17 -14.13 -4.14 11.74
N ASN A 18 -14.84 -4.60 10.71
CA ASN A 18 -15.11 -6.02 10.54
C ASN A 18 -13.93 -6.72 9.83
N ARG A 19 -13.15 -7.48 10.60
CA ARG A 19 -11.99 -8.24 10.12
C ARG A 19 -12.24 -9.12 8.90
N GLU A 20 -13.47 -9.62 8.72
CA GLU A 20 -13.83 -10.45 7.57
C GLU A 20 -13.68 -9.72 6.23
N PHE A 21 -13.77 -8.38 6.23
CA PHE A 21 -13.61 -7.55 5.04
C PHE A 21 -12.19 -7.05 4.83
N ARG A 22 -11.20 -7.51 5.61
CA ARG A 22 -9.79 -7.17 5.40
C ARG A 22 -9.09 -8.29 4.64
N CYS A 23 -8.20 -7.92 3.73
CA CYS A 23 -7.44 -8.86 2.91
C CYS A 23 -5.97 -8.44 2.80
N LEU A 24 -5.13 -9.38 2.36
CA LEU A 24 -3.77 -9.11 1.91
C LEU A 24 -3.78 -9.04 0.39
N VAL A 25 -3.12 -8.04 -0.18
CA VAL A 25 -2.93 -7.94 -1.63
C VAL A 25 -1.47 -8.20 -1.94
N PRO A 26 -1.10 -9.40 -2.45
CA PRO A 26 0.27 -9.74 -2.76
C PRO A 26 0.77 -8.94 -3.97
N ALA A 27 2.03 -8.50 -3.93
CA ALA A 27 2.67 -7.77 -5.00
C ALA A 27 4.19 -8.03 -5.03
N THR A 28 4.79 -7.82 -6.21
CA THR A 28 6.24 -7.87 -6.41
C THR A 28 6.86 -6.48 -6.55
N SER A 29 6.04 -5.48 -6.88
CA SER A 29 6.42 -4.06 -6.91
C SER A 29 5.16 -3.17 -6.91
N PHE A 30 5.34 -1.88 -6.67
CA PHE A 30 4.32 -0.85 -6.91
C PHE A 30 4.91 0.40 -7.55
N MET A 31 4.05 1.19 -8.18
CA MET A 31 4.45 2.43 -8.85
C MET A 31 3.93 3.65 -8.08
N VAL A 32 4.78 4.67 -7.95
CA VAL A 32 4.41 6.00 -7.51
C VAL A 32 4.81 7.05 -8.55
N TRP A 33 4.04 8.11 -8.63
CA TRP A 33 4.36 9.25 -9.48
C TRP A 33 5.28 10.23 -8.75
N GLY A 34 6.48 10.46 -9.27
CA GLY A 34 7.45 11.39 -8.70
C GLY A 34 7.24 12.82 -9.20
N SER A 35 7.93 13.81 -8.64
CA SER A 35 7.80 15.22 -9.05
C SER A 35 8.63 15.59 -10.29
N GLY A 36 9.59 14.74 -10.69
CA GLY A 36 10.40 14.95 -11.90
C GLY A 36 9.64 14.69 -13.20
N THR A 37 10.24 15.11 -14.32
CA THR A 37 9.73 14.87 -15.67
C THR A 37 10.81 14.26 -16.57
N ASP A 38 10.40 13.42 -17.52
CA ASP A 38 11.29 12.92 -18.58
C ASP A 38 11.56 13.98 -19.67
N TYR A 39 12.34 13.62 -20.69
CA TYR A 39 12.68 14.50 -21.81
C TYR A 39 11.48 14.92 -22.66
N GLU A 40 10.35 14.20 -22.57
CA GLU A 40 9.08 14.51 -23.23
C GLU A 40 8.12 15.31 -22.33
N GLY A 41 8.56 15.69 -21.13
CA GLY A 41 7.77 16.44 -20.15
C GLY A 41 6.74 15.60 -19.40
N ARG A 42 6.79 14.27 -19.48
CA ARG A 42 5.88 13.38 -18.75
C ARG A 42 6.40 13.16 -17.33
N ARG A 43 5.48 13.11 -16.36
CA ARG A 43 5.79 12.87 -14.95
C ARG A 43 6.49 11.52 -14.78
N LEU A 44 7.58 11.48 -14.01
CA LEU A 44 8.35 10.24 -13.80
C LEU A 44 7.54 9.22 -12.99
N ARG A 45 7.67 7.96 -13.39
CA ARG A 45 7.13 6.78 -12.69
C ARG A 45 8.28 6.10 -11.97
N HIS A 46 8.15 5.94 -10.66
CA HIS A 46 9.11 5.22 -9.84
C HIS A 46 8.51 3.88 -9.44
N TRP A 47 9.16 2.79 -9.80
CA TRP A 47 8.78 1.44 -9.39
C TRP A 47 9.57 1.05 -8.14
N LEU A 48 8.87 0.59 -7.11
CA LEU A 48 9.42 0.34 -5.79
C LEU A 48 9.10 -1.08 -5.33
N ALA A 49 10.02 -1.66 -4.56
CA ALA A 49 9.79 -2.88 -3.80
C ALA A 49 10.62 -2.85 -2.49
N PRO A 50 10.20 -3.57 -1.44
CA PRO A 50 11.05 -3.76 -0.25
C PRO A 50 12.35 -4.48 -0.62
N GLU A 51 13.46 -4.07 -0.03
CA GLU A 51 14.75 -4.69 -0.24
C GLU A 51 14.79 -6.13 0.30
N GLY A 52 15.38 -7.06 -0.46
CA GLY A 52 15.48 -8.46 -0.05
C GLY A 52 14.19 -9.29 -0.15
N GLU A 53 13.06 -8.68 -0.49
CA GLU A 53 11.76 -9.37 -0.61
C GLU A 53 11.29 -9.45 -2.07
N ALA A 54 11.18 -10.68 -2.61
CA ALA A 54 10.65 -10.91 -3.95
C ALA A 54 9.11 -10.80 -4.01
N LEU A 55 8.44 -10.97 -2.88
CA LEU A 55 6.99 -10.93 -2.74
C LEU A 55 6.65 -10.33 -1.37
N PHE A 56 5.77 -9.35 -1.36
CA PHE A 56 5.27 -8.69 -0.15
C PHE A 56 3.77 -8.47 -0.25
N ALA A 57 3.15 -7.97 0.81
CA ALA A 57 1.70 -7.75 0.86
C ALA A 57 1.35 -6.30 1.23
N PHE A 58 0.35 -5.76 0.54
CA PHE A 58 -0.36 -4.57 0.99
C PHE A 58 -1.50 -4.94 1.94
N ALA A 59 -1.81 -4.02 2.84
CA ALA A 59 -3.09 -4.00 3.53
C ALA A 59 -4.21 -3.66 2.54
N GLY A 60 -5.19 -4.55 2.40
CA GLY A 60 -6.37 -4.35 1.59
C GLY A 60 -7.66 -4.44 2.40
N VAL A 61 -8.71 -3.82 1.86
CA VAL A 61 -10.10 -4.01 2.29
C VAL A 61 -10.91 -4.48 1.09
N TRP A 62 -11.79 -5.45 1.28
CA TRP A 62 -12.67 -5.96 0.24
C TRP A 62 -14.13 -5.76 0.63
N LYS A 63 -14.99 -5.87 -0.37
CA LYS A 63 -16.44 -5.76 -0.20
C LYS A 63 -17.12 -6.83 -1.03
N ASP A 64 -18.07 -7.48 -0.38
CA ASP A 64 -19.05 -8.32 -1.05
C ASP A 64 -20.11 -7.40 -1.67
N SER A 65 -19.99 -7.20 -2.98
CA SER A 65 -20.93 -6.45 -3.82
C SER A 65 -21.22 -7.27 -5.07
N GLU A 66 -22.20 -6.84 -5.88
CA GLU A 66 -22.58 -7.52 -7.13
C GLU A 66 -21.37 -7.92 -7.99
N VAL A 67 -20.35 -7.05 -8.03
CA VAL A 67 -18.99 -7.42 -8.45
C VAL A 67 -18.09 -7.38 -7.22
N PRO A 68 -17.44 -8.49 -6.83
CA PRO A 68 -16.44 -8.48 -5.76
C PRO A 68 -15.34 -7.47 -6.05
N SER A 69 -15.06 -6.61 -5.08
CA SER A 69 -14.10 -5.52 -5.25
C SER A 69 -13.22 -5.36 -4.02
N PHE A 70 -12.02 -4.84 -4.24
CA PHE A 70 -11.09 -4.49 -3.17
C PHE A 70 -10.46 -3.12 -3.41
N ALA A 71 -9.91 -2.56 -2.35
CA ALA A 71 -9.13 -1.34 -2.38
C ALA A 71 -7.89 -1.48 -1.49
N LEU A 72 -6.78 -0.89 -1.94
CA LEU A 72 -5.56 -0.82 -1.14
C LEU A 72 -5.71 0.25 -0.06
N ILE A 73 -5.26 -0.03 1.15
CA ILE A 73 -5.09 1.01 2.16
C ILE A 73 -3.86 1.84 1.79
N THR A 74 -3.97 3.16 1.90
CA THR A 74 -2.86 4.07 1.66
C THR A 74 -2.56 4.87 2.91
N ARG A 75 -1.29 5.22 3.08
CA ARG A 75 -0.76 6.01 4.19
C ARG A 75 0.07 7.19 3.66
N PRO A 76 0.44 8.17 4.49
CA PRO A 76 1.49 9.12 4.14
C PRO A 76 2.74 8.40 3.66
N ALA A 77 3.36 8.88 2.59
CA ALA A 77 4.58 8.30 2.03
C ALA A 77 5.69 8.21 3.09
N SER A 78 6.55 7.18 3.03
CA SER A 78 7.78 7.12 3.82
C SER A 78 8.78 8.20 3.35
N PRO A 79 9.82 8.55 4.12
CA PRO A 79 10.80 9.55 3.72
C PRO A 79 11.41 9.29 2.33
N GLU A 80 11.73 8.03 2.01
CA GLU A 80 12.29 7.61 0.73
C GLU A 80 11.33 7.89 -0.43
N VAL A 81 10.04 7.57 -0.24
CA VAL A 81 9.01 7.79 -1.25
C VAL A 81 8.67 9.28 -1.40
N ARG A 82 8.73 10.06 -0.31
CA ARG A 82 8.58 11.52 -0.35
C ARG A 82 9.72 12.19 -1.10
N ALA A 83 10.94 11.68 -1.00
CA ALA A 83 12.09 12.21 -1.73
C ALA A 83 11.90 12.12 -3.25
N LEU A 84 11.09 11.17 -3.73
CA LEU A 84 10.70 11.06 -5.14
C LEU A 84 9.60 12.06 -5.53
N GLY A 85 8.93 12.70 -4.58
CA GLY A 85 7.84 13.66 -4.82
C GLY A 85 6.43 13.06 -4.71
N ALA A 86 6.28 11.88 -4.11
CA ALA A 86 4.99 11.28 -3.81
C ALA A 86 4.58 11.54 -2.35
N GLU A 87 3.35 12.00 -2.13
CA GLU A 87 2.84 12.32 -0.77
C GLU A 87 2.21 11.10 -0.07
N ARG A 88 1.76 10.11 -0.85
CA ARG A 88 1.09 8.92 -0.35
C ARG A 88 1.66 7.67 -1.00
N MET A 89 1.54 6.56 -0.28
CA MET A 89 1.91 5.25 -0.76
C MET A 89 0.89 4.20 -0.29
N PRO A 90 0.77 3.05 -0.97
CA PRO A 90 0.08 1.89 -0.41
C PRO A 90 0.72 1.48 0.93
N LEU A 91 -0.10 0.97 1.85
CA LEU A 91 0.38 0.42 3.11
C LEU A 91 0.99 -0.96 2.86
N VAL A 92 2.31 -0.99 2.68
CA VAL A 92 3.12 -2.22 2.70
C VAL A 92 3.13 -2.74 4.14
N LEU A 93 2.71 -3.99 4.34
CA LEU A 93 2.74 -4.62 5.66
C LEU A 93 4.16 -5.15 5.95
N PRO A 94 4.62 -5.14 7.22
CA PRO A 94 5.82 -5.86 7.62
C PRO A 94 5.74 -7.34 7.20
N GLY A 95 6.84 -7.90 6.68
CA GLY A 95 6.85 -9.21 6.04
C GLY A 95 6.62 -10.40 6.98
N HIS A 96 6.69 -10.17 8.29
CA HIS A 96 6.53 -11.23 9.28
C HIS A 96 5.04 -11.63 9.49
N GLU A 97 4.78 -12.93 9.72
CA GLU A 97 3.42 -13.48 9.84
C GLU A 97 2.55 -12.76 10.88
N LYS A 98 3.14 -12.24 11.96
CA LYS A 98 2.42 -11.51 13.01
C LYS A 98 1.71 -10.24 12.50
N ALA A 99 2.29 -9.52 11.54
CA ALA A 99 1.70 -8.31 10.98
C ALA A 99 0.53 -8.69 10.06
N HIS A 100 0.73 -9.71 9.22
CA HIS A 100 -0.33 -10.27 8.39
C HIS A 100 -1.51 -10.78 9.24
N ALA A 101 -1.23 -11.51 10.32
CA ALA A 101 -2.23 -11.98 11.26
C ALA A 101 -2.94 -10.84 11.99
N LEU A 102 -2.20 -9.80 12.40
CA LEU A 102 -2.77 -8.61 13.03
C LEU A 102 -3.74 -7.90 12.08
N TRP A 103 -3.34 -7.69 10.83
CA TRP A 103 -4.22 -7.11 9.81
C TRP A 103 -5.46 -7.99 9.59
N LEU A 104 -5.31 -9.29 9.33
CA LEU A 104 -6.44 -10.16 8.96
C LEU A 104 -7.37 -10.48 10.13
N ARG A 105 -6.87 -10.56 11.37
CA ARG A 105 -7.62 -11.14 12.51
C ARG A 105 -7.70 -10.25 13.73
N GLY A 106 -6.81 -9.27 13.86
CA GLY A 106 -6.74 -8.36 14.99
C GLY A 106 -7.98 -7.46 15.12
N GLY A 107 -8.21 -6.95 16.34
CA GLY A 107 -9.16 -5.87 16.54
C GLY A 107 -8.70 -4.59 15.83
N TRP A 108 -9.66 -3.76 15.40
CA TRP A 108 -9.33 -2.50 14.69
C TRP A 108 -8.50 -1.55 15.55
N ASP A 109 -8.67 -1.59 16.87
CA ASP A 109 -7.89 -0.84 17.86
C ASP A 109 -6.37 -1.09 17.75
N ARG A 110 -5.98 -2.30 17.33
CA ARG A 110 -4.56 -2.68 17.14
C ARG A 110 -4.15 -2.67 15.68
N ALA A 111 -5.03 -3.12 14.79
CA ALA A 111 -4.74 -3.17 13.36
C ALA A 111 -4.57 -1.77 12.77
N SER A 112 -5.25 -0.75 13.30
CA SER A 112 -5.11 0.63 12.83
C SER A 112 -3.72 1.21 13.07
N ALA A 113 -2.98 0.72 14.07
CA ALA A 113 -1.60 1.16 14.33
C ALA A 113 -0.64 0.84 13.16
N LEU A 114 -0.99 -0.16 12.33
CA LEU A 114 -0.21 -0.49 11.14
C LEU A 114 -0.23 0.65 10.10
N LEU A 115 -1.25 1.52 10.09
CA LEU A 115 -1.31 2.63 9.13
C LEU A 115 -0.17 3.64 9.29
N GLU A 116 0.40 3.73 10.48
CA GLU A 116 1.53 4.61 10.82
C GLU A 116 2.87 3.87 10.82
N THR A 117 2.89 2.57 10.48
CA THR A 117 4.10 1.74 10.50
C THR A 117 4.82 1.80 9.16
N ASP A 118 6.08 2.21 9.16
CA ASP A 118 6.95 2.17 7.97
C ASP A 118 7.22 0.72 7.53
N PRO A 119 7.48 0.49 6.23
CA PRO A 119 7.97 -0.80 5.77
C PRO A 119 9.18 -1.25 6.59
N GLU A 120 9.23 -2.53 6.95
CA GLU A 120 10.31 -3.07 7.77
C GLU A 120 11.65 -3.08 7.01
N ALA A 121 11.61 -3.46 5.73
CA ALA A 121 12.73 -3.32 4.82
C ALA A 121 12.67 -1.98 4.08
N PRO A 122 13.82 -1.31 3.85
CA PRO A 122 13.89 -0.11 3.01
C PRO A 122 13.27 -0.35 1.63
N LEU A 123 12.59 0.67 1.11
CA LEU A 123 12.09 0.62 -0.26
C LEU A 123 13.20 0.97 -1.23
N ARG A 124 13.49 0.05 -2.16
CA ARG A 124 14.43 0.29 -3.26
C ARG A 124 13.67 0.63 -4.53
N GLU A 125 14.22 1.57 -5.29
CA GLU A 125 13.79 1.82 -6.65
C GLU A 125 14.27 0.68 -7.56
N LEU A 126 13.35 0.16 -8.36
CA LEU A 126 13.62 -0.82 -9.39
C LEU A 126 14.03 -0.09 -10.66
N PRO A 127 14.98 -0.64 -11.45
CA PRO A 127 15.31 -0.07 -12.75
C PRO A 127 14.03 0.03 -13.57
N THR A 128 13.77 1.22 -14.13
CA THR A 128 12.70 1.39 -15.11
C THR A 128 13.01 0.45 -16.26
N VAL A 129 12.11 -0.51 -16.49
CA VAL A 129 12.16 -1.30 -17.73
C VAL A 129 11.70 -0.33 -18.81
N ASP A 130 12.64 0.36 -19.43
CA ASP A 130 12.40 1.07 -20.66
C ASP A 130 12.15 0.00 -21.75
N GLY A 131 10.90 -0.16 -22.16
CA GLY A 131 10.45 -1.05 -23.24
C GLY A 131 8.93 -1.19 -23.21
N ASP A 132 8.15 -0.97 -24.27
CA ASP A 132 8.37 -0.72 -25.71
C ASP A 132 7.62 0.57 -26.15
#